data_AF-A0A662KGB7-F1
#
_entry.id   AF-A0A662KGB7-F1
#
_cell.length_a   1.000
_cell.length_b   1.000
_cell.length_c   1.000
_cell.angle_alpha   90.00
_cell.angle_beta   90.00
_cell.angle_gamma   90.00
#
_symmetry.space_group_name_H-M   'P 1'
#
loop_
_entity.id
_entity.type
_entity.pdbx_description
1 polymer ?
#
loop_
_entity_poly.entity_id
_entity_poly.type
_entity_poly.pdbx_seq_one_letter_code
_entity_poly.pdbx_strand_id
1 'polypeptide(L)'
;HIPYAATATIAYPQDLFNKMKKAREMKGPRFVEIFAPCPPGWRFDMSKTVELAKLAVETGVWVLYEAVNEHIEFNGTSKSIIEGKKERRPVEEWLTLQGRFRHLTPDDITEIKRELDARWEHYRQLYHAQQKGE
;
A
#
# COMPACT_ATOMS: atom_id res chain seq x y z
N HIS A 1 -8.74 -2.33 -21.93
CA HIS A 1 -8.68 -3.38 -20.90
C HIS A 1 -7.22 -3.54 -20.46
N ILE A 2 -6.93 -3.45 -19.16
CA ILE A 2 -5.58 -3.65 -18.60
C ILE A 2 -5.58 -5.04 -17.92
N PRO A 3 -4.90 -6.05 -18.48
CA PRO A 3 -4.91 -7.40 -17.93
C PRO A 3 -4.18 -7.52 -16.59
N TYR A 4 -3.21 -6.64 -16.31
CA TYR A 4 -2.46 -6.65 -15.05
C TYR A 4 -2.19 -5.24 -14.54
N ALA A 5 -2.60 -4.98 -13.30
CA ALA A 5 -2.14 -3.85 -12.53
C ALA A 5 -1.67 -4.33 -11.16
N ALA A 6 -0.63 -3.73 -10.58
CA ALA A 6 -0.19 -4.07 -9.23
C ALA A 6 0.40 -2.86 -8.51
N THR A 7 0.31 -2.89 -7.19
CA THR A 7 1.07 -1.97 -6.33
C THR A 7 2.19 -2.74 -5.63
N ALA A 8 3.34 -2.11 -5.49
CA ALA A 8 4.51 -2.69 -4.82
C ALA A 8 5.23 -1.62 -4.00
N THR A 9 6.19 -2.03 -3.18
CA THR A 9 7.11 -1.12 -2.48
C THR A 9 8.49 -1.74 -2.39
N ILE A 10 9.51 -0.90 -2.28
CA ILE A 10 10.90 -1.33 -2.11
C ILE A 10 11.14 -2.11 -0.79
N ALA A 11 10.25 -1.97 0.20
CA ALA A 11 10.38 -2.65 1.49
C ALA A 11 10.10 -4.16 1.45
N TYR A 12 9.42 -4.66 0.40
CA TYR A 12 9.12 -6.07 0.23
C TYR A 12 9.69 -6.57 -1.11
N PRO A 13 11.03 -6.76 -1.21
CA PRO A 13 11.68 -7.06 -2.48
C PRO A 13 11.21 -8.38 -3.10
N GLN A 14 10.85 -9.38 -2.28
CA GLN A 14 10.31 -10.65 -2.78
C GLN A 14 8.93 -10.48 -3.42
N ASP A 15 8.06 -9.67 -2.82
CA ASP A 15 6.73 -9.33 -3.37
C ASP A 15 6.89 -8.59 -4.71
N LEU A 16 7.74 -7.56 -4.74
CA LEU A 16 8.06 -6.81 -5.95
C LEU A 16 8.62 -7.74 -7.05
N PHE A 17 9.59 -8.61 -6.73
CA PHE A 17 10.17 -9.53 -7.70
C PHE A 17 9.12 -10.49 -8.29
N ASN A 18 8.28 -11.07 -7.44
CA ASN A 18 7.22 -11.99 -7.87
C ASN A 18 6.21 -11.31 -8.79
N LYS A 19 5.80 -10.08 -8.45
CA LYS A 19 4.91 -9.25 -9.28
C LYS A 19 5.52 -8.94 -10.64
N MET A 20 6.79 -8.57 -10.68
CA MET A 20 7.50 -8.31 -11.95
C MET A 20 7.62 -9.57 -12.81
N LYS A 21 7.88 -10.73 -12.20
CA LYS A 21 7.92 -12.02 -12.91
C LYS A 21 6.56 -12.36 -13.52
N LYS A 22 5.49 -12.25 -12.74
CA LYS A 22 4.12 -12.51 -13.22
C LYS A 22 3.70 -11.54 -14.32
N ALA A 23 3.98 -10.24 -14.13
CA ALA A 23 3.75 -9.23 -15.17
C ALA A 23 4.47 -9.61 -16.48
N ARG A 24 5.74 -10.04 -16.41
CA ARG A 24 6.50 -10.45 -17.60
C ARG A 24 5.82 -11.58 -18.38
N GLU A 25 5.19 -12.53 -17.69
CA GLU A 25 4.53 -13.70 -18.29
C GLU A 25 3.16 -13.36 -18.93
N MET A 26 2.56 -12.22 -18.56
CA MET A 26 1.25 -11.79 -19.09
C MET A 26 1.35 -11.08 -20.44
N LYS A 27 0.34 -11.33 -21.30
CA LYS A 27 0.18 -10.68 -22.61
C LYS A 27 -0.66 -9.42 -22.47
N GLY A 28 -0.22 -8.33 -23.11
CA GLY A 28 -0.93 -7.04 -23.13
C GLY A 28 -0.28 -5.96 -22.26
N PRO A 29 -0.94 -4.79 -22.11
CA PRO A 29 -0.45 -3.70 -21.29
C PRO A 29 -0.46 -4.09 -19.82
N ARG A 30 0.59 -3.74 -19.08
CA ARG A 30 0.77 -4.10 -17.68
C ARG A 30 1.24 -2.87 -16.93
N PHE A 31 0.66 -2.63 -15.76
CA PHE A 31 0.97 -1.47 -14.94
C PHE A 31 1.45 -1.92 -13.57
N VAL A 32 2.54 -1.33 -13.08
CA VAL A 32 3.03 -1.58 -11.72
C VAL A 32 3.42 -0.26 -11.09
N GLU A 33 2.75 0.09 -10.00
CA GLU A 33 3.06 1.29 -9.22
C GLU A 33 3.94 0.93 -8.03
N ILE A 34 5.17 1.45 -8.01
CA ILE A 34 6.16 1.11 -6.98
C ILE A 34 6.34 2.30 -6.04
N PHE A 35 6.00 2.11 -4.77
CA PHE A 35 6.25 3.08 -3.72
C PHE A 35 7.73 3.12 -3.36
N ALA A 36 8.37 4.23 -3.68
CA ALA A 36 9.77 4.50 -3.39
C ALA A 36 9.91 5.85 -2.68
N PRO A 37 10.14 5.86 -1.36
CA PRO A 37 10.38 7.10 -0.63
C PRO A 37 11.53 7.93 -1.20
N CYS A 38 11.32 9.24 -1.27
CA CYS A 38 12.30 10.20 -1.77
C CYS A 38 12.82 11.05 -0.59
N PRO A 39 14.00 10.74 -0.02
CA PRO A 39 14.54 11.48 1.13
C PRO A 39 14.60 13.00 0.96
N PRO A 40 15.12 13.57 -0.16
CA PRO A 40 15.20 15.02 -0.30
C PRO A 40 13.82 15.67 -0.41
N GLY A 41 12.88 15.05 -1.13
CA GLY A 41 11.53 15.58 -1.31
C GLY A 41 10.67 15.49 -0.05
N TRP A 42 10.81 14.40 0.71
CA TRP A 42 9.98 14.14 1.88
C TRP A 42 10.63 14.59 3.18
N ARG A 43 11.91 14.99 3.11
CA ARG A 43 12.72 15.55 4.20
C ARG A 43 12.84 14.58 5.38
N PHE A 44 13.47 13.44 5.14
CA PHE A 44 13.84 12.44 6.15
C PHE A 44 15.26 11.90 5.91
N ASP A 45 15.85 11.23 6.89
CA ASP A 45 17.20 10.65 6.78
C ASP A 45 17.26 9.51 5.75
N MET A 46 18.22 9.54 4.81
CA MET A 46 18.34 8.52 3.75
C MET A 46 18.44 7.09 4.29
N SER A 47 19.03 6.87 5.47
CA SER A 47 19.13 5.55 6.12
C SER A 47 17.76 4.95 6.48
N LYS A 48 16.72 5.79 6.60
CA LYS A 48 15.35 5.42 6.95
C LYS A 48 14.48 5.05 5.75
N THR A 49 15.02 5.05 4.53
CA THR A 49 14.25 4.84 3.29
C THR A 49 13.43 3.54 3.29
N VAL A 50 14.03 2.40 3.67
CA VAL A 50 13.33 1.10 3.73
C VAL A 50 12.34 1.05 4.90
N GLU A 51 12.70 1.63 6.04
CA GLU A 51 11.84 1.70 7.22
C GLU A 51 10.56 2.49 6.92
N LEU A 52 10.68 3.65 6.29
CA LEU A 52 9.56 4.50 5.91
C LEU A 52 8.66 3.83 4.85
N ALA A 53 9.26 3.12 3.89
CA ALA A 53 8.54 2.33 2.90
C ALA A 53 7.73 1.18 3.55
N LYS A 54 8.29 0.54 4.57
CA LYS A 54 7.62 -0.51 5.34
C LYS A 54 6.47 0.06 6.18
N LEU A 55 6.72 1.17 6.89
CA LEU A 55 5.72 1.88 7.68
C LEU A 55 4.53 2.33 6.85
N ALA A 56 4.73 2.74 5.60
CA ALA A 56 3.63 3.10 4.71
C ALA A 56 2.61 1.95 4.53
N VAL A 57 3.09 0.70 4.45
CA VAL A 57 2.22 -0.48 4.34
C VAL A 57 1.63 -0.87 5.69
N GLU A 58 2.42 -0.83 6.76
CA GLU A 58 1.95 -1.21 8.10
C GLU A 58 0.90 -0.24 8.68
N THR A 59 0.98 1.05 8.34
CA THR A 59 -0.03 2.06 8.68
C THR A 59 -1.19 2.11 7.70
N GLY A 60 -1.06 1.43 6.57
CA GLY A 60 -2.08 1.35 5.52
C GLY A 60 -2.20 2.60 4.64
N VAL A 61 -1.21 3.49 4.67
CA VAL A 61 -1.07 4.61 3.70
C VAL A 61 -0.80 4.08 2.30
N TRP A 62 -0.09 2.95 2.20
CA TRP A 62 0.12 2.19 0.97
C TRP A 62 -0.48 0.80 1.10
N VAL A 63 -1.10 0.31 0.03
CA VAL A 63 -1.70 -1.03 -0.04
C VAL A 63 -0.94 -1.88 -1.06
N LEU A 64 -0.74 -3.15 -0.76
CA LEU A 64 -0.15 -4.13 -1.67
C LEU A 64 -1.23 -5.04 -2.25
N TYR A 65 -1.42 -4.97 -3.56
CA TYR A 65 -2.32 -5.85 -4.29
C TYR A 65 -1.87 -6.09 -5.73
N GLU A 66 -2.51 -7.06 -6.36
CA GLU A 66 -2.47 -7.34 -7.79
C GLU A 66 -3.90 -7.43 -8.32
N ALA A 67 -4.19 -6.74 -9.42
CA ALA A 67 -5.40 -6.90 -10.20
C ALA A 67 -5.06 -7.71 -11.46
N VAL A 68 -5.57 -8.93 -11.55
CA VAL A 68 -5.36 -9.86 -12.66
C VAL A 68 -6.69 -10.12 -13.32
N ASN A 69 -6.88 -9.62 -14.55
CA ASN A 69 -8.12 -9.76 -15.31
C ASN A 69 -9.38 -9.45 -14.46
N GLU A 70 -9.40 -8.27 -13.81
CA GLU A 70 -10.51 -7.77 -12.97
C GLU A 70 -10.63 -8.41 -11.58
N HIS A 71 -9.83 -9.44 -11.26
CA HIS A 71 -9.73 -9.99 -9.91
C HIS A 71 -8.61 -9.33 -9.12
N ILE A 72 -8.95 -8.71 -8.00
CA ILE A 72 -8.00 -8.13 -7.04
C ILE A 72 -7.58 -9.20 -6.02
N GLU A 73 -6.27 -9.35 -5.84
CA GLU A 73 -5.64 -10.17 -4.82
C GLU A 73 -4.73 -9.29 -3.96
N PHE A 74 -4.97 -9.22 -2.66
CA PHE A 74 -4.10 -8.50 -1.72
C PHE A 74 -2.91 -9.37 -1.31
N ASN A 75 -1.74 -8.75 -1.06
CA ASN A 75 -0.52 -9.48 -0.71
C ASN A 75 0.02 -9.10 0.68
N GLY A 76 0.79 -10.01 1.27
CA GLY A 76 1.64 -9.75 2.44
C GLY A 76 0.91 -9.08 3.62
N THR A 77 1.51 -8.02 4.15
CA THR A 77 0.94 -7.28 5.29
C THR A 77 -0.44 -6.70 4.98
N SER A 78 -0.68 -6.20 3.77
CA SER A 78 -2.01 -5.68 3.40
C SER A 78 -3.08 -6.77 3.42
N LYS A 79 -2.75 -7.98 2.94
CA LYS A 79 -3.65 -9.14 3.05
C LYS A 79 -3.97 -9.46 4.51
N SER A 80 -2.95 -9.54 5.37
CA SER A 80 -3.16 -9.80 6.80
C SER A 80 -4.04 -8.76 7.49
N ILE A 81 -3.97 -7.50 7.07
CA ILE A 81 -4.83 -6.43 7.59
C ILE A 81 -6.28 -6.61 7.11
N ILE A 82 -6.50 -6.87 5.82
CA ILE A 82 -7.86 -7.08 5.28
C ILE A 82 -8.53 -8.31 5.91
N GLU A 83 -7.78 -9.37 6.13
CA GLU A 83 -8.27 -10.60 6.77
C GLU A 83 -8.50 -10.47 8.29
N GLY A 84 -8.22 -9.30 8.89
CA GLY A 84 -8.36 -9.08 10.33
C GLY A 84 -7.34 -9.85 11.18
N LYS A 85 -6.25 -10.36 10.57
CA LYS A 85 -5.17 -11.08 11.27
C LYS A 85 -4.12 -10.14 11.88
N LYS A 86 -4.09 -8.88 11.42
CA LYS A 86 -3.15 -7.86 11.88
C LYS A 86 -3.83 -6.49 11.88
N GLU A 87 -3.68 -5.76 12.98
CA GLU A 87 -4.12 -4.36 13.06
C GLU A 87 -3.13 -3.42 12.36
N ARG A 88 -3.65 -2.31 11.81
CA ARG A 88 -2.80 -1.24 11.26
C ARG A 88 -2.07 -0.51 12.39
N ARG A 89 -0.83 -0.11 12.12
CA ARG A 89 -0.12 0.83 12.99
C ARG A 89 -0.74 2.23 12.90
N PRO A 90 -0.65 3.06 13.95
CA PRO A 90 -1.05 4.46 13.90
C PRO A 90 -0.36 5.21 12.76
N VAL A 91 -1.13 5.97 11.97
CA VAL A 91 -0.60 6.70 10.80
C VAL A 91 0.44 7.76 11.18
N GLU A 92 0.35 8.27 12.40
CA GLU A 92 1.27 9.27 12.95
C GLU A 92 2.71 8.77 13.00
N GLU A 93 2.92 7.47 13.21
CA GLU A 93 4.26 6.87 13.18
C GLU A 93 4.92 6.99 11.80
N TRP A 94 4.12 7.05 10.73
CA TRP A 94 4.60 7.32 9.39
C TRP A 94 4.70 8.82 9.09
N LEU A 95 3.71 9.63 9.51
CA LEU A 95 3.66 11.07 9.23
C LEU A 95 4.80 11.83 9.93
N THR A 96 5.06 11.54 11.20
CA THR A 96 6.01 12.31 12.04
C THR A 96 7.47 12.18 11.60
N LEU A 97 7.82 11.11 10.89
CA LEU A 97 9.18 10.88 10.37
C LEU A 97 9.54 11.74 9.16
N GLN A 98 8.57 12.45 8.58
CA GLN A 98 8.74 13.15 7.30
C GLN A 98 8.55 14.66 7.47
N GLY A 99 9.58 15.43 7.11
CA GLY A 99 9.52 16.89 7.20
C GLY A 99 8.43 17.53 6.33
N ARG A 100 7.97 16.86 5.27
CA ARG A 100 6.85 17.36 4.43
C ARG A 100 5.52 17.49 5.18
N PHE A 101 5.35 16.80 6.30
CA PHE A 101 4.11 16.80 7.09
C PHE A 101 4.18 17.64 8.37
N ARG A 102 5.26 18.40 8.59
CA ARG A 102 5.44 19.23 9.80
C ARG A 102 4.38 20.32 10.01
N HIS A 103 3.64 20.67 8.97
CA HIS A 103 2.60 21.69 9.01
C HIS A 103 1.21 21.13 9.38
N LEU A 104 1.06 19.80 9.45
CA LEU A 104 -0.22 19.18 9.77
C LEU A 104 -0.64 19.48 11.21
N THR A 105 -1.89 19.84 11.38
CA THR A 105 -2.55 20.03 12.67
C THR A 105 -3.18 18.72 13.16
N PRO A 106 -3.59 18.63 14.43
CA PRO A 106 -4.34 17.47 14.93
C PRO A 106 -5.65 17.19 14.16
N ASP A 107 -6.32 18.24 13.67
CA ASP A 107 -7.54 18.11 12.87
C ASP A 107 -7.23 17.51 11.49
N ASP A 108 -6.12 17.92 10.85
CA ASP A 108 -5.68 17.32 9.59
C ASP A 108 -5.34 15.83 9.76
N ILE A 109 -4.66 15.46 10.85
CA ILE A 109 -4.34 14.06 11.16
C ILE A 109 -5.62 13.25 11.38
N THR A 110 -6.63 13.84 12.04
CA THR A 110 -7.93 13.20 12.26
C THR A 110 -8.65 12.95 10.94
N GLU A 111 -8.61 13.90 10.02
CA GLU A 111 -9.18 13.73 8.68
C GLU A 111 -8.45 12.67 7.87
N ILE A 112 -7.11 12.65 7.90
CA ILE A 112 -6.30 11.60 7.26
C ILE A 112 -6.69 10.21 7.77
N LYS A 113 -6.88 10.05 9.09
CA LYS A 113 -7.32 8.78 9.67
C LYS A 113 -8.69 8.38 9.13
N ARG A 114 -9.64 9.31 9.10
CA ARG A 114 -11.00 9.07 8.58
C ARG A 114 -10.97 8.62 7.12
N GLU A 115 -10.18 9.26 6.27
CA GLU A 115 -10.02 8.88 4.87
C GLU A 115 -9.36 7.50 4.71
N LEU A 116 -8.33 7.20 5.51
CA LEU A 116 -7.70 5.89 5.52
C LEU A 116 -8.69 4.80 5.93
N ASP A 117 -9.49 5.04 6.97
CA ASP A 117 -10.48 4.09 7.45
C ASP A 117 -11.54 3.80 6.37
N ALA A 118 -12.06 4.84 5.72
CA ALA A 118 -13.01 4.71 4.62
C ALA A 118 -12.41 3.94 3.42
N ARG A 119 -11.14 4.21 3.08
CA ARG A 119 -10.44 3.50 2.01
C ARG A 119 -10.25 2.01 2.34
N TRP A 120 -9.89 1.68 3.57
CA TRP A 120 -9.73 0.29 4.00
C TRP A 120 -11.06 -0.44 4.14
N GLU A 121 -12.16 0.25 4.48
CA GLU A 121 -13.51 -0.30 4.39
C GLU A 121 -13.86 -0.68 2.95
N HIS A 122 -13.57 0.21 1.99
CA HIS A 122 -13.78 -0.10 0.57
C HIS A 122 -12.98 -1.33 0.11
N TYR A 123 -11.71 -1.46 0.52
CA TYR A 123 -10.92 -2.65 0.22
C TYR A 123 -11.49 -3.93 0.84
N ARG A 124 -12.02 -3.87 2.06
CA ARG A 124 -12.71 -5.01 2.70
C ARG A 124 -13.97 -5.40 1.93
N GLN A 125 -14.75 -4.44 1.46
CA GLN A 125 -15.92 -4.71 0.62
C GLN A 125 -15.55 -5.42 -0.69
N LEU A 126 -14.51 -4.94 -1.38
CA LEU A 126 -14.01 -5.59 -2.61
C LEU A 126 -13.55 -7.02 -2.33
N TYR A 127 -12.75 -7.22 -1.28
CA TYR A 127 -12.27 -8.54 -0.87
C TYR A 127 -13.42 -9.52 -0.60
N HIS A 128 -14.43 -9.10 0.16
CA HIS A 128 -15.58 -9.96 0.48
C HIS A 128 -16.52 -10.18 -0.71
N ALA A 129 -16.67 -9.20 -1.60
CA ALA A 129 -17.49 -9.35 -2.81
C ALA A 129 -16.91 -10.43 -3.73
N GLN A 130 -15.58 -10.47 -3.88
CA GLN A 130 -14.90 -11.47 -4.70
C GLN A 130 -15.01 -12.89 -4.11
N GLN A 131 -15.02 -13.04 -2.78
CA GLN A 131 -15.20 -14.35 -2.14
C GLN A 131 -16.63 -14.91 -2.22
N LYS A 132 -17.64 -14.07 -2.47
CA LYS A 132 -19.04 -14.50 -2.62
C LYS A 132 -19.39 -14.90 -4.04
N GLY A 133 -18.54 -14.56 -5.02
CA GLY A 133 -18.72 -14.88 -6.44
C GLY A 133 -17.98 -16.13 -6.91
N GLU A 134 -17.19 -16.74 -6.03
CA GLU A 134 -16.55 -18.06 -6.20
C GLU A 134 -17.41 -19.17 -5.57
#